data_AF-A0A5C5ZXI8-F1
#
_entry.id   AF-A0A5C5ZXI8-F1
#
_cell.length_a   1.000
_cell.length_b   1.000
_cell.length_c   1.000
_cell.angle_alpha   90.00
_cell.angle_beta   90.00
_cell.angle_gamma   90.00
#
_symmetry.space_group_name_H-M   'P 1'
#
loop_
_entity.id
_entity.type
_entity.pdbx_description
1 polymer ?
#
loop_
_entity_poly.entity_id
_entity_poly.type
_entity_poly.pdbx_seq_one_letter_code
_entity_poly.pdbx_strand_id
1 'polypeptide(L)'
;MTMNVYELTYFADDPRFSGFEFPEDAPSLIGRESIARDFDPELHGEFDWRPVSLAKVWVPQRVVGGVEPYNDYPRVGMLPAFSRRAVDALRVELDANGEILPVQSKVGEYFVYNVLTKSLALDVDTRRMRS
;
A
#
# COMPACT_ATOMS: atom_id res chain seq x y z
N MET A 1 -6.21 33.42 28.42
CA MET A 1 -7.10 32.68 27.50
C MET A 1 -6.21 31.92 26.53
N THR A 2 -6.12 30.59 26.69
CA THR A 2 -5.33 29.70 25.83
C THR A 2 -6.08 29.48 24.53
N MET A 3 -5.43 29.77 23.41
CA MET A 3 -6.00 29.67 22.07
C MET A 3 -5.82 28.22 21.59
N ASN A 4 -6.90 27.44 21.58
CA ASN A 4 -6.87 26.08 21.03
C ASN A 4 -6.88 26.18 19.50
N VAL A 5 -5.77 25.77 18.88
CA VAL A 5 -5.69 25.59 17.42
C VAL A 5 -6.31 24.24 17.11
N TYR A 6 -7.36 24.22 16.30
CA TYR A 6 -8.00 23.00 15.81
C TYR A 6 -7.54 22.75 14.37
N GLU A 7 -6.98 21.56 14.12
CA GLU A 7 -6.56 21.12 12.79
C GLU A 7 -7.74 20.43 12.10
N LEU A 8 -8.14 20.96 10.94
CA LEU A 8 -9.16 20.36 10.08
C LEU A 8 -8.49 19.30 9.20
N THR A 9 -8.79 18.02 9.47
CA THR A 9 -8.37 16.90 8.61
C THR A 9 -9.45 16.61 7.55
N TYR A 10 -9.04 16.15 6.37
CA TYR A 10 -9.85 16.14 5.15
C TYR A 10 -10.74 14.87 5.05
N PHE A 11 -12.08 15.03 5.15
CA PHE A 11 -13.24 14.16 4.82
C PHE A 11 -13.24 12.62 5.00
N ALA A 12 -12.18 11.98 5.49
CA ALA A 12 -12.20 10.58 5.90
C ALA A 12 -11.86 10.45 7.39
N ASP A 13 -12.59 11.17 8.25
CA ASP A 13 -12.50 11.10 9.73
C ASP A 13 -12.86 9.71 10.31
N ASP A 14 -13.09 8.73 9.44
CA ASP A 14 -13.18 7.36 9.88
C ASP A 14 -11.76 6.78 10.01
N PRO A 15 -11.28 6.54 11.24
CA PRO A 15 -9.98 5.91 11.47
C PRO A 15 -9.78 4.55 10.76
N ARG A 16 -10.84 3.93 10.24
CA ARG A 16 -10.77 2.74 9.38
C ARG A 16 -10.15 3.02 8.01
N PHE A 17 -10.22 4.25 7.50
CA PHE A 17 -9.60 4.65 6.23
C PHE A 17 -8.26 5.36 6.40
N SER A 18 -7.79 5.50 7.63
CA SER A 18 -6.45 5.97 7.94
C SER A 18 -5.39 5.12 7.25
N GLY A 19 -4.31 5.78 6.83
CA GLY A 19 -3.23 5.14 6.10
C GLY A 19 -1.88 5.76 6.43
N PHE A 20 -0.87 5.07 5.96
CA PHE A 20 0.50 5.51 5.94
C PHE A 20 0.84 6.16 4.59
N GLU A 21 1.97 6.84 4.56
CA GLU A 21 2.66 7.28 3.35
C GLU A 21 4.15 6.96 3.50
N PHE A 22 4.84 6.74 2.38
CA PHE A 22 6.30 6.84 2.40
C PHE A 22 6.69 8.32 2.56
N PRO A 23 7.80 8.64 3.26
CA PRO A 23 8.37 9.98 3.24
C PRO A 23 8.58 10.46 1.79
N GLU A 24 8.33 11.74 1.53
CA GLU A 24 8.44 12.32 0.19
C GLU A 24 9.87 12.19 -0.40
N ASP A 25 10.88 12.16 0.46
CA ASP A 25 12.29 12.01 0.12
C ASP A 25 12.78 10.55 0.11
N ALA A 26 11.89 9.56 0.32
CA ALA A 26 12.26 8.16 0.34
C ALA A 26 12.70 7.67 -1.06
N PRO A 27 13.99 7.29 -1.24
CA PRO A 27 14.51 6.94 -2.56
C PRO A 27 14.00 5.58 -3.00
N SER A 28 13.92 5.40 -4.32
CA SER A 28 13.71 4.09 -4.93
C SER A 28 14.85 3.13 -4.57
N LEU A 29 14.51 1.85 -4.42
CA LEU A 29 15.43 0.73 -4.23
C LEU A 29 15.91 0.12 -5.56
N ILE A 30 15.23 0.43 -6.67
CA ILE A 30 15.50 -0.10 -8.01
C ILE A 30 15.78 1.00 -9.06
N GLY A 31 16.04 2.23 -8.63
CA GLY A 31 16.46 3.35 -9.48
C GLY A 31 15.34 4.12 -10.18
N ARG A 32 14.10 4.05 -9.67
CA ARG A 32 12.95 4.85 -10.11
C ARG A 32 12.87 6.20 -9.39
N GLU A 33 11.84 7.00 -9.71
CA GLU A 33 11.65 8.35 -9.17
C GLU A 33 11.46 8.39 -7.64
N SER A 34 10.80 7.38 -7.08
CA SER A 34 10.56 7.25 -5.64
C SER A 34 10.29 5.79 -5.26
N ILE A 35 10.30 5.49 -3.97
CA ILE A 35 9.96 4.14 -3.51
C ILE A 35 8.52 3.73 -3.81
N ALA A 36 7.58 4.68 -3.82
CA ALA A 36 6.20 4.40 -4.20
C ALA A 36 6.12 3.92 -5.66
N ARG A 37 7.00 4.46 -6.53
CA ARG A 37 7.13 4.02 -7.92
C ARG A 37 7.74 2.65 -8.07
N ASP A 38 8.37 2.05 -7.06
CA ASP A 38 8.94 0.69 -7.17
C ASP A 38 7.88 -0.40 -7.32
N PHE A 39 6.66 -0.11 -6.88
CA PHE A 39 5.50 -1.00 -6.98
C PHE A 39 4.77 -0.89 -8.33
N ASP A 40 5.11 0.11 -9.14
CA ASP A 40 4.50 0.26 -10.46
C ASP A 40 5.00 -0.83 -11.43
N PRO A 41 4.20 -1.21 -12.43
CA PRO A 41 4.69 -2.02 -13.54
C PRO A 41 5.80 -1.34 -14.35
N GLU A 42 6.73 -2.11 -14.94
CA GLU A 42 7.83 -1.57 -15.77
C GLU A 42 7.37 -0.85 -17.05
N LEU A 43 6.26 -1.29 -17.65
CA LEU A 43 5.75 -0.78 -18.92
C LEU A 43 4.33 -0.24 -18.72
N HIS A 44 4.22 1.07 -18.52
CA HIS A 44 2.92 1.74 -18.52
C HIS A 44 2.34 1.71 -19.96
N GLY A 45 1.16 1.13 -20.12
CA GLY A 45 0.39 1.18 -21.37
C GLY A 45 0.36 -0.10 -22.20
N GLU A 46 1.18 -1.11 -21.86
CA GLU A 46 1.14 -2.42 -22.51
C GLU A 46 0.44 -3.46 -21.62
N PHE A 47 -0.36 -4.35 -22.21
CA PHE A 47 -1.10 -5.37 -21.45
C PHE A 47 -0.23 -6.52 -20.95
N ASP A 48 1.05 -6.57 -21.29
CA ASP A 48 2.02 -7.59 -20.89
C ASP A 48 2.97 -7.12 -19.79
N TRP A 49 2.67 -5.99 -19.14
CA TRP A 49 3.46 -5.47 -18.04
C TRP A 49 3.72 -6.53 -16.96
N ARG A 50 4.94 -6.49 -16.41
CA ARG A 50 5.39 -7.41 -15.38
C ARG A 50 5.57 -6.66 -14.06
N PRO A 51 4.94 -7.12 -12.96
CA PRO A 51 5.23 -6.57 -11.65
C PRO A 51 6.66 -6.93 -11.26
N VAL A 52 7.30 -6.03 -10.52
CA VAL A 52 8.69 -6.20 -10.07
C VAL A 52 8.67 -6.75 -8.65
N SER A 53 9.39 -7.86 -8.44
CA SER A 53 9.68 -8.37 -7.11
C SER A 53 10.66 -7.45 -6.39
N LEU A 54 10.33 -7.03 -5.18
CA LEU A 54 11.18 -6.19 -4.33
C LEU A 54 11.83 -7.00 -3.20
N ALA A 55 11.40 -8.24 -2.95
CA ALA A 55 11.86 -9.05 -1.80
C ALA A 55 13.39 -9.16 -1.64
N LYS A 56 14.16 -9.11 -2.73
CA LYS A 56 15.64 -9.21 -2.68
C LYS A 56 16.34 -7.91 -2.29
N VAL A 57 15.71 -6.77 -2.56
CA VAL A 57 16.28 -5.43 -2.30
C VAL A 57 15.58 -4.72 -1.15
N TRP A 58 14.43 -5.24 -0.72
CA TRP A 58 13.63 -4.63 0.33
C TRP A 58 14.34 -4.69 1.68
N VAL A 59 14.56 -3.51 2.22
CA VAL A 59 14.84 -3.31 3.65
C VAL A 59 13.63 -2.63 4.28
N PRO A 60 13.23 -2.95 5.52
CA PRO A 60 12.04 -2.36 6.12
C PRO A 60 12.04 -0.83 6.07
N GLN A 61 11.07 -0.25 5.38
CA GLN A 61 11.03 1.18 5.08
C GLN A 61 10.26 1.94 6.14
N ARG A 62 10.74 3.12 6.50
CA ARG A 62 9.99 4.03 7.36
C ARG A 62 8.75 4.52 6.65
N VAL A 63 7.63 4.51 7.37
CA VAL A 63 6.39 5.15 6.94
C VAL A 63 5.97 6.27 7.90
N VAL A 64 5.21 7.23 7.39
CA VAL A 64 4.62 8.35 8.13
C VAL A 64 3.10 8.30 8.03
N GLY A 65 2.41 9.17 8.78
CA GLY A 65 0.95 9.14 8.92
C GLY A 65 0.49 8.52 10.24
N GLY A 66 -0.82 8.43 10.42
CA GLY A 66 -1.45 7.89 11.61
C GLY A 66 -2.44 6.81 11.22
N VAL A 67 -2.28 5.61 11.78
CA VAL A 67 -3.19 4.48 11.62
C VAL A 67 -3.55 4.00 13.02
N GLU A 68 -4.84 3.78 13.27
CA GLU A 68 -5.26 3.23 14.56
C GLU A 68 -4.78 1.78 14.73
N PRO A 69 -4.31 1.35 15.91
CA PRO A 69 -3.75 -0.01 16.12
C PRO A 69 -4.71 -1.17 15.81
N TYR A 70 -6.02 -0.92 15.78
CA TYR A 70 -7.02 -1.91 15.40
C TYR A 70 -7.24 -2.03 13.89
N ASN A 71 -6.70 -1.13 13.08
CA ASN A 71 -6.89 -1.16 11.64
C ASN A 71 -6.02 -2.25 11.01
N ASP A 72 -6.66 -3.32 10.54
CA ASP A 72 -6.00 -4.47 9.93
C ASP A 72 -5.69 -4.29 8.45
N TYR A 73 -6.33 -3.32 7.79
CA TYR A 73 -6.30 -3.09 6.34
C TYR A 73 -6.01 -1.62 5.97
N PRO A 74 -4.93 -1.00 6.47
CA PRO A 74 -4.57 0.34 6.05
C PRO A 74 -4.01 0.36 4.62
N ARG A 75 -3.60 1.54 4.17
CA ARG A 75 -2.86 1.75 2.93
C ARG A 75 -1.47 2.33 3.21
N VAL A 76 -0.52 2.18 2.29
CA VAL A 76 0.70 3.01 2.20
C VAL A 76 0.62 3.76 0.86
N GLY A 77 0.24 5.03 0.87
CA GLY A 77 -0.21 5.68 -0.35
C GLY A 77 -1.35 4.90 -0.99
N MET A 78 -1.27 4.62 -2.29
CA MET A 78 -2.30 3.83 -2.98
C MET A 78 -2.09 2.31 -2.85
N LEU A 79 -1.06 1.88 -2.12
CA LEU A 79 -0.69 0.47 -1.99
C LEU A 79 -1.44 -0.19 -0.82
N PRO A 80 -1.92 -1.42 -0.97
CA PRO A 80 -2.51 -2.18 0.13
C PRO A 80 -1.46 -2.44 1.22
N ALA A 81 -1.89 -2.34 2.47
CA ALA A 81 -1.08 -2.71 3.61
C ALA A 81 -1.89 -3.52 4.62
N PHE A 82 -1.20 -4.30 5.43
CA PHE A 82 -1.81 -5.24 6.35
C PHE A 82 -1.11 -5.17 7.70
N SER A 83 -1.88 -5.29 8.78
CA SER A 83 -1.31 -5.56 10.09
C SER A 83 -0.71 -6.97 10.15
N ARG A 84 0.14 -7.24 11.16
CA ARG A 84 0.58 -8.62 11.47
C ARG A 84 -0.58 -9.61 11.58
N ARG A 85 -1.68 -9.23 12.25
CA ARG A 85 -2.84 -10.11 12.47
C ARG A 85 -3.50 -10.50 11.15
N ALA A 86 -3.69 -9.53 10.26
CA ALA A 86 -4.25 -9.74 8.94
C ALA A 86 -3.33 -10.62 8.08
N VAL A 87 -2.03 -10.37 8.12
CA VAL A 87 -1.03 -11.21 7.44
C VAL A 87 -1.11 -12.65 7.93
N ASP A 88 -1.18 -12.89 9.24
CA ASP A 88 -1.22 -14.26 9.76
C ASP A 88 -2.53 -14.98 9.41
N ALA A 89 -3.65 -14.24 9.34
CA ALA A 89 -4.95 -14.79 8.97
C ALA A 89 -5.08 -15.08 7.45
N LEU A 90 -4.43 -14.29 6.60
CA LEU A 90 -4.55 -14.34 5.14
C LEU A 90 -3.27 -14.82 4.44
N ARG A 91 -2.33 -15.40 5.19
CA ARG A 91 -0.98 -15.67 4.70
C ARG A 91 -0.97 -16.50 3.42
N VAL A 92 -1.82 -17.52 3.35
CA VAL A 92 -1.88 -18.44 2.21
C VAL A 92 -2.25 -17.68 0.93
N GLU A 93 -3.25 -16.82 1.01
CA GLU A 93 -3.73 -16.02 -0.12
C GLU A 93 -2.73 -14.93 -0.50
N LEU A 94 -2.09 -14.28 0.47
CA LEU A 94 -1.11 -13.22 0.24
C LEU A 94 0.19 -13.78 -0.37
N ASP A 95 0.74 -14.86 0.18
CA ASP A 95 1.97 -15.50 -0.32
C ASP A 95 1.78 -16.07 -1.74
N ALA A 96 0.55 -16.48 -2.09
CA ALA A 96 0.25 -16.99 -3.42
C ALA A 96 0.22 -15.90 -4.50
N ASN A 97 -0.01 -14.64 -4.13
CA ASN A 97 -0.33 -13.57 -5.09
C ASN A 97 0.64 -12.37 -5.05
N GLY A 98 1.60 -12.34 -4.13
CA GLY A 98 2.45 -11.19 -3.94
C GLY A 98 3.52 -11.35 -2.88
N GLU A 99 4.04 -10.22 -2.41
CA GLU A 99 5.08 -10.16 -1.40
C GLU A 99 4.61 -9.31 -0.21
N ILE A 100 4.77 -9.86 0.98
CA ILE A 100 4.51 -9.16 2.23
C ILE A 100 5.81 -8.47 2.66
N LEU A 101 5.87 -7.15 2.52
CA LEU A 101 7.09 -6.37 2.72
C LEU A 101 6.97 -5.54 4.01
N PRO A 102 7.80 -5.79 5.04
CA PRO A 102 7.70 -5.09 6.32
C PRO A 102 7.96 -3.59 6.20
N VAL A 103 7.24 -2.79 6.97
CA VAL A 103 7.50 -1.35 7.14
C VAL A 103 7.79 -1.01 8.61
N GLN A 104 8.56 0.04 8.83
CA GLN A 104 8.82 0.61 10.16
C GLN A 104 7.72 1.63 10.47
N SER A 105 6.75 1.21 11.27
CA SER A 105 5.65 2.04 11.77
C SER A 105 5.81 2.31 13.27
N LYS A 106 5.26 3.43 13.75
CA LYS A 106 5.24 3.78 15.19
C LYS A 106 4.08 3.13 15.96
N VAL A 107 3.06 2.62 15.26
CA VAL A 107 1.79 2.17 15.85
C VAL A 107 1.63 0.65 15.88
N GLY A 108 2.58 -0.11 15.31
CA GLY A 108 2.56 -1.58 15.31
C GLY A 108 3.37 -2.20 14.17
N GLU A 109 3.27 -3.52 14.03
CA GLU A 109 3.84 -4.27 12.91
C GLU A 109 2.89 -4.26 11.71
N TYR A 110 3.35 -3.64 10.63
CA TYR A 110 2.62 -3.53 9.37
C TYR A 110 3.48 -3.93 8.18
N PHE A 111 2.82 -4.30 7.10
CA PHE A 111 3.43 -4.77 5.87
C PHE A 111 2.76 -4.08 4.69
N VAL A 112 3.53 -3.47 3.80
CA VAL A 112 3.04 -3.09 2.48
C VAL A 112 3.01 -4.34 1.61
N TYR A 113 1.99 -4.49 0.79
CA TYR A 113 1.81 -5.66 -0.04
C TYR A 113 2.08 -5.33 -1.51
N ASN A 114 3.05 -6.04 -2.08
CA ASN A 114 3.40 -5.93 -3.49
C ASN A 114 2.67 -7.02 -4.28
N VAL A 115 1.72 -6.64 -5.13
CA VAL A 115 0.96 -7.61 -5.93
C VAL A 115 1.80 -8.07 -7.12
N LEU A 116 2.10 -9.37 -7.18
CA LEU A 116 2.92 -9.96 -8.25
C LEU A 116 2.10 -10.75 -9.27
N THR A 117 0.86 -11.11 -8.94
CA THR A 117 0.00 -11.88 -9.83
C THR A 117 -1.03 -11.00 -10.52
N LYS A 118 -1.21 -11.24 -11.80
CA LYS A 118 -2.26 -10.64 -12.64
C LYS A 118 -3.19 -11.72 -13.16
N SER A 119 -4.48 -11.44 -13.19
CA SER A 119 -5.45 -12.24 -13.95
C SER A 119 -6.28 -11.34 -14.86
N LEU A 120 -6.69 -11.88 -16.02
CA LEU A 120 -7.67 -11.22 -16.88
C LEU A 120 -9.06 -11.49 -16.29
N ALA A 121 -9.50 -10.65 -15.35
CA ALA A 121 -10.76 -10.85 -14.62
C ALA A 121 -11.86 -9.86 -15.00
N LEU A 122 -11.55 -8.83 -15.81
CA LEU A 122 -12.55 -7.86 -16.24
C LEU A 122 -13.34 -8.40 -17.43
N ASP A 123 -14.60 -8.75 -17.19
CA ASP A 123 -15.57 -9.06 -18.25
C ASP A 123 -15.87 -7.77 -19.03
N VAL A 124 -15.38 -7.71 -20.26
CA VAL A 124 -15.58 -6.58 -21.18
C VAL A 124 -16.94 -6.63 -21.89
N ASP A 125 -17.62 -7.78 -21.89
CA ASP A 125 -18.83 -8.00 -22.70
C ASP A 125 -20.11 -7.54 -22.00
N THR A 126 -20.09 -7.29 -20.70
CA THR A 126 -21.27 -6.88 -19.91
C THR A 126 -21.31 -5.38 -19.54
N ARG A 127 -20.47 -4.53 -20.15
CA ARG A 127 -20.44 -3.08 -19.82
C ARG A 127 -21.68 -2.31 -20.34
N ARG A 128 -22.79 -2.39 -19.61
CA ARG A 128 -23.68 -1.23 -19.44
C ARG A 128 -23.06 -0.29 -18.41
N MET A 129 -22.06 0.48 -18.82
CA MET A 129 -21.74 1.72 -18.12
C MET A 129 -22.85 2.72 -18.49
N ARG A 130 -23.90 2.79 -17.66
CA ARG A 130 -24.87 3.88 -17.73
C ARG A 130 -24.18 5.13 -17.15
N SER A 131 -23.72 6.00 -18.04
CA SER A 131 -23.48 7.41 -17.76
C SER A 131 -24.79 8.12 -17.40
#